data_AF-A0A7J2R8I0-F1
#
_entry.id   AF-A0A7J2R8I0-F1
#
_cell.length_a   1.000
_cell.length_b   1.000
_cell.length_c   1.000
_cell.angle_alpha   90.00
_cell.angle_beta   90.00
_cell.angle_gamma   90.00
#
_symmetry.space_group_name_H-M   'P 1'
#
loop_
_entity.id
_entity.type
_entity.pdbx_description
1 polymer ?
#
loop_
_entity_poly.entity_id
_entity_poly.type
_entity_poly.pdbx_seq_one_letter_code
_entity_poly.pdbx_strand_id
1 'polypeptide(L)'
;MCKKLKGIHNRIDKCMKNFIKFLKNACDVKVVACCCGHGKYPMTIVAKFNNDIQPYVEIVSGIPILRKRKFYKKDKQGYYFIPEVIEK
;
A
#
# COMPACT_ATOMS: atom_id res chain seq x y z
N MET A 1 -0.11 5.68 -5.20
CA MET A 1 0.50 6.89 -5.78
C MET A 1 -0.53 7.66 -6.56
N CYS A 2 -0.92 8.84 -6.06
CA CYS A 2 -1.58 9.86 -6.89
C CYS A 2 -0.79 9.94 -8.21
N LYS A 3 -1.51 9.99 -9.34
CA LYS A 3 -1.10 9.84 -10.76
C LYS A 3 0.28 10.37 -11.21
N LYS A 4 1.05 11.08 -10.37
CA LYS A 4 2.22 11.90 -10.69
C LYS A 4 3.42 11.84 -9.73
N LEU A 5 3.53 10.90 -8.79
CA LEU A 5 4.71 10.90 -7.89
C LEU A 5 5.90 10.17 -8.55
N LYS A 6 6.60 10.85 -9.47
CA LYS A 6 7.94 10.45 -9.91
C LYS A 6 8.89 10.55 -8.72
N GLY A 7 9.62 9.47 -8.40
CA GLY A 7 10.83 9.54 -7.57
C GLY A 7 10.66 9.63 -6.05
N ILE A 8 9.46 9.40 -5.48
CA ILE A 8 9.34 9.45 -4.01
C ILE A 8 9.72 8.10 -3.40
N HIS A 9 10.82 8.08 -2.66
CA HIS A 9 11.31 6.95 -1.86
C HIS A 9 10.24 6.38 -0.92
N ASN A 10 9.27 7.20 -0.54
CA ASN A 10 8.12 6.86 0.30
C ASN A 10 6.85 6.70 -0.56
N ARG A 11 6.44 5.45 -0.77
CA ARG A 11 5.26 5.08 -1.57
C ARG A 11 3.95 5.26 -0.80
N ILE A 12 3.82 6.37 -0.09
CA ILE A 12 2.68 6.75 0.74
C ILE A 12 1.96 7.91 0.06
N ASP A 13 0.69 7.72 -0.26
CA ASP A 13 -0.11 8.77 -0.89
C ASP A 13 -0.39 9.93 0.05
N LYS A 14 -0.31 11.17 -0.48
CA LYS A 14 -0.54 12.39 0.31
C LYS A 14 -1.91 12.38 0.99
N CYS A 15 -2.94 11.90 0.28
CA CYS A 15 -4.30 11.77 0.80
C CYS A 15 -4.42 10.73 1.92
N MET A 16 -3.47 9.80 2.03
CA MET A 16 -3.48 8.76 3.06
C MET A 16 -2.69 9.14 4.31
N LYS A 17 -1.95 10.26 4.32
CA LYS A 17 -1.03 10.61 5.42
C LYS A 17 -1.69 10.62 6.80
N ASN A 18 -2.87 11.23 6.92
CA ASN A 18 -3.57 11.30 8.21
C ASN A 18 -4.02 9.91 8.68
N PHE A 19 -4.52 9.09 7.75
CA PHE A 19 -4.93 7.72 8.05
C PHE A 19 -3.74 6.84 8.44
N ILE A 20 -2.60 6.96 7.74
CA ILE A 20 -1.37 6.23 8.10
C ILE A 20 -0.83 6.70 9.45
N LYS A 21 -0.92 8.00 9.79
CA LYS A 21 -0.54 8.50 11.11
C LYS A 21 -1.42 7.89 12.21
N PHE A 22 -2.73 7.82 11.99
CA PHE A 22 -3.66 7.16 12.89
C PHE A 22 -3.30 5.67 13.07
N LEU A 23 -3.12 4.93 11.97
CA LEU A 23 -2.78 3.50 12.02
C LEU A 23 -1.47 3.22 12.75
N LYS A 24 -0.43 4.04 12.56
CA LYS A 24 0.83 3.88 13.27
C LYS A 24 0.72 4.11 14.78
N ASN A 25 -0.24 4.94 15.21
CA ASN A 25 -0.46 5.21 16.63
C ASN A 25 -1.41 4.18 17.26
N ALA A 26 -2.34 3.63 16.49
CA ALA A 26 -3.33 2.67 16.96
C ALA A 26 -2.84 1.22 16.92
N CYS A 27 -1.94 0.90 15.99
CA CYS A 27 -1.50 -0.46 15.71
C CYS A 27 0.03 -0.55 15.66
N ASP A 28 0.57 -1.67 16.15
CA ASP A 28 2.01 -1.95 16.09
C ASP A 28 2.45 -2.45 14.70
N VAL A 29 2.28 -1.58 13.70
CA VAL A 29 2.51 -1.91 12.28
C VAL A 29 3.38 -0.89 11.58
N LYS A 30 4.33 -1.41 10.78
CA LYS A 30 5.16 -0.61 9.89
C LYS A 30 4.56 -0.54 8.50
N VAL A 31 3.86 0.56 8.22
CA VAL A 31 3.35 0.86 6.86
C VAL A 31 4.51 1.15 5.91
N VAL A 32 4.62 0.39 4.82
CA VAL A 32 5.67 0.52 3.81
C VAL A 32 5.18 1.12 2.50
N ALA A 33 3.89 0.97 2.19
CA ALA A 33 3.29 1.54 0.99
C ALA A 33 1.78 1.72 1.19
N CYS A 34 1.18 2.77 0.63
CA CYS A 34 -0.28 2.89 0.58
C CYS A 34 -0.76 3.69 -0.64
N CYS A 35 -1.98 3.38 -1.09
CA CYS A 35 -2.64 4.03 -2.21
C CYS A 35 -4.14 4.14 -1.91
N CYS A 36 -4.74 5.31 -2.11
CA CYS A 36 -6.18 5.48 -1.93
C CYS A 36 -7.02 4.89 -3.08
N GLY A 37 -6.37 4.28 -4.08
CA GLY A 37 -7.06 3.67 -5.23
C GLY A 37 -7.55 4.65 -6.30
N HIS A 38 -7.56 5.96 -6.00
CA HIS A 38 -7.92 7.06 -6.93
C HIS A 38 -9.28 6.85 -7.64
N GLY A 39 -10.24 6.21 -6.96
CA GLY A 39 -11.58 5.92 -7.48
C GLY A 39 -11.63 4.82 -8.55
N LYS A 40 -10.49 4.22 -8.91
CA LYS A 40 -10.40 3.17 -9.94
C LYS A 40 -10.07 1.79 -9.36
N TYR A 41 -9.18 1.74 -8.38
CA TYR A 41 -8.76 0.51 -7.72
C TYR A 41 -9.14 0.52 -6.24
N PRO A 42 -9.16 -0.64 -5.57
CA PRO A 42 -9.32 -0.68 -4.13
C PRO A 42 -8.24 0.14 -3.42
N MET A 43 -8.63 0.74 -2.29
CA MET A 43 -7.65 1.29 -1.35
C MET A 43 -6.74 0.17 -0.86
N THR A 44 -5.45 0.46 -0.77
CA THR A 44 -4.44 -0.53 -0.35
C THR A 44 -3.46 0.08 0.63
N ILE A 45 -3.10 -0.69 1.65
CA ILE A 45 -2.13 -0.35 2.68
C ILE A 45 -1.27 -1.59 2.94
N VAL A 46 -0.04 -1.55 2.42
CA VAL A 46 0.95 -2.59 2.68
C VAL A 46 1.67 -2.26 3.97
N ALA A 47 1.59 -3.17 4.92
CA ALA A 47 2.28 -3.06 6.19
C ALA A 47 3.04 -4.34 6.53
N LYS A 48 3.98 -4.20 7.45
CA LYS A 48 4.67 -5.30 8.12
C LYS A 48 4.36 -5.20 9.61
N PHE A 49 3.93 -6.30 10.21
CA PHE A 49 3.87 -6.40 11.66
C PHE A 49 5.31 -6.47 12.22
N ASN A 50 5.52 -6.02 13.45
CA ASN A 50 6.87 -5.96 14.03
C ASN A 50 7.56 -7.32 14.22
N ASN A 51 6.84 -8.42 14.01
CA ASN A 51 7.46 -9.74 13.87
C ASN A 51 8.04 -9.91 12.46
N ASP A 52 9.36 -9.80 12.37
CA ASP A 52 10.09 -9.79 11.09
C ASP A 52 9.93 -11.05 10.22
N ILE A 53 9.39 -12.13 10.80
CA ILE A 53 9.14 -13.44 10.20
C ILE A 53 7.91 -13.40 9.26
N GLN A 54 6.94 -12.52 9.51
CA GLN A 54 5.69 -12.50 8.74
C GLN A 54 5.85 -11.80 7.39
N PRO A 55 5.11 -12.26 6.35
CA PRO A 55 5.05 -11.57 5.08
C PRO A 55 4.43 -10.18 5.24
N TYR A 56 4.59 -9.34 4.22
CA TYR A 56 3.80 -8.11 4.17
C TYR A 56 2.32 -8.47 4.07
N VAL A 57 1.47 -7.62 4.62
CA VAL A 57 0.01 -7.80 4.54
C VAL A 57 -0.59 -6.53 3.96
N GLU A 58 -1.56 -6.71 3.06
CA GLU A 58 -2.46 -5.63 2.67
C GLU A 58 -3.57 -5.54 3.72
N ILE A 59 -3.54 -4.50 4.55
CA ILE A 59 -4.38 -4.39 5.75
C ILE A 59 -5.88 -4.38 5.41
N VAL A 60 -6.28 -3.78 4.28
CA VAL A 60 -7.71 -3.60 3.96
C VAL A 60 -8.36 -4.92 3.54
N SER A 61 -7.66 -5.74 2.75
CA SER A 61 -8.14 -7.02 2.22
C SER A 61 -7.68 -8.23 3.03
N GLY A 62 -6.72 -8.07 3.94
CA GLY A 62 -6.11 -9.16 4.72
C GLY A 62 -5.20 -10.08 3.91
N ILE A 63 -4.90 -9.73 2.65
CA ILE A 63 -4.15 -10.60 1.74
C ILE A 63 -2.65 -10.54 2.07
N PRO A 64 -1.98 -11.69 2.26
CA PRO A 64 -0.53 -11.72 2.41
C PRO A 64 0.15 -11.40 1.07
N ILE A 65 1.07 -10.44 1.09
CA ILE A 65 1.93 -10.08 -0.03
C ILE A 65 3.32 -10.68 0.20
N LEU A 66 3.61 -11.76 -0.53
CA LEU A 66 4.85 -12.53 -0.37
C LEU A 66 6.10 -11.80 -0.86
N ARG A 67 5.95 -10.90 -1.83
CA ARG A 67 7.09 -10.14 -2.38
C ARG A 67 7.52 -9.01 -1.44
N LYS A 68 8.82 -8.73 -1.40
CA LYS A 68 9.41 -7.72 -0.49
C LYS A 68 9.54 -6.32 -1.11
N ARG A 69 9.41 -6.19 -2.42
CA ARG A 69 9.66 -4.95 -3.18
C ARG A 69 8.67 -4.79 -4.34
N LYS A 70 8.63 -3.57 -4.91
CA LYS A 70 7.85 -3.23 -6.12
C LYS A 70 6.35 -3.55 -6.05
N PHE A 71 5.70 -3.36 -4.90
CA PHE A 71 4.27 -3.63 -4.67
C PHE A 71 3.29 -3.08 -5.72
N TYR A 72 3.58 -1.96 -6.37
CA TYR A 72 2.65 -1.40 -7.36
C TYR A 72 2.98 -1.82 -8.79
N LYS A 73 1.95 -2.18 -9.56
CA LYS A 73 1.94 -2.18 -11.03
C LYS A 73 1.27 -0.89 -11.52
N LYS A 74 1.68 -0.39 -12.68
CA LYS A 74 1.09 0.77 -13.34
C LYS A 74 0.23 0.30 -14.50
N ASP A 75 -1.00 0.79 -14.60
CA ASP A 75 -1.89 0.48 -15.72
C ASP A 75 -1.64 1.37 -16.95
N LYS A 76 -2.36 1.09 -18.05
CA LYS A 76 -2.28 1.84 -19.31
C LYS A 76 -2.64 3.32 -19.17
N GLN A 77 -3.44 3.71 -18.16
CA GLN A 77 -3.86 5.09 -17.90
C GLN A 77 -2.96 5.79 -16.87
N GLY A 78 -1.97 5.07 -16.33
CA GLY A 78 -0.97 5.55 -15.40
C GLY A 78 -1.33 5.49 -13.92
N TYR A 79 -2.38 4.76 -13.55
CA TYR A 79 -2.73 4.51 -12.16
C TYR A 79 -1.92 3.35 -11.59
N TYR A 80 -1.54 3.47 -10.31
CA TYR A 80 -0.80 2.45 -9.58
C TYR A 80 -1.72 1.61 -8.71
N PHE A 81 -1.58 0.30 -8.77
CA PHE A 81 -2.39 -0.67 -8.02
C PHE A 81 -1.56 -1.89 -7.57
N ILE A 82 -2.06 -2.64 -6.60
CA ILE A 82 -1.49 -3.91 -6.16
C ILE A 82 -2.28 -5.04 -6.85
N PRO A 83 -1.67 -5.80 -7.77
CA PRO A 83 -2.37 -6.82 -8.55
C PRO A 83 -3.00 -7.91 -7.68
N GLU A 84 -2.34 -8.31 -6.59
CA GLU A 84 -2.82 -9.37 -5.68
C GLU A 84 -4.17 -9.03 -5.01
N VAL A 85 -4.57 -7.75 -5.01
CA VAL A 85 -5.86 -7.32 -4.43
C VAL A 85 -7.00 -7.41 -5.47
N ILE A 86 -6.66 -7.51 -6.75
CA ILE A 86 -7.61 -7.55 -7.88
C ILE A 86 -7.73 -8.97 -8.44
N GLU A 87 -6.59 -9.65 -8.58
CA GLU A 87 -6.47 -11.04 -9.05
C GLU A 87 -6.84 -11.97 -7.89
N LYS A 88 -8.14 -12.12 -7.61
CA LYS A 88 -8.68 -13.16 -6.71
C LYS A 88 -8.89 -14.47 -7.45
#